data_AF-A0A9D8G4N2-F1
#
_entry.id   AF-A0A9D8G4N2-F1
#
_cell.length_a   1.000
_cell.length_b   1.000
_cell.length_c   1.000
_cell.angle_alpha   90.00
_cell.angle_beta   90.00
_cell.angle_gamma   90.00
#
_symmetry.space_group_name_H-M   'P 1'
#
loop_
_entity.id
_entity.type
_entity.pdbx_description
1 polymer ?
#
loop_
_entity_poly.entity_id
_entity_poly.type
_entity_poly.pdbx_seq_one_letter_code
_entity_poly.pdbx_strand_id
1 'polypeptide(L)'
;MRRNSVPLKVILLVTALVYAQVVGFGFADYDDILLLTGNPTAHGLSWNNITTAFTTYDPELYVPLTLLSYQIEYSLARLEPWIYHATNLALHLLAVWLLFWIVTKLAEQKGRELQAPWIAALVAGVFALHPLNVQSVA
;
A
#
# COMPACT_ATOMS: atom_id res chain seq x y z
N MET A 1 -15.75 -14.10 -12.26
CA MET A 1 -14.34 -14.38 -11.89
C MET A 1 -13.85 -15.79 -12.22
N ARG A 2 -14.56 -16.60 -13.04
CA ARG A 2 -14.10 -17.97 -13.39
C ARG A 2 -13.09 -18.03 -14.54
N ARG A 3 -12.63 -16.90 -15.08
CA ARG A 3 -11.68 -16.86 -16.19
C ARG A 3 -10.26 -16.65 -15.65
N ASN A 4 -9.47 -17.72 -15.69
CA ASN A 4 -8.04 -17.84 -15.37
C ASN A 4 -7.43 -16.82 -14.38
N SER A 5 -7.39 -17.17 -13.09
CA SER A 5 -6.75 -16.35 -12.04
C SER A 5 -5.24 -16.58 -11.89
N VAL A 6 -4.64 -17.44 -12.71
CA VAL A 6 -3.20 -17.75 -12.64
C VAL A 6 -2.33 -16.49 -12.79
N PRO A 7 -2.55 -15.59 -13.76
CA PRO A 7 -1.70 -14.41 -13.92
C PRO A 7 -1.72 -13.50 -12.69
N LEU A 8 -2.90 -13.33 -12.08
CA LEU A 8 -3.05 -12.56 -10.85
C LEU A 8 -2.25 -13.18 -9.69
N LYS A 9 -2.38 -14.50 -9.48
CA LYS A 9 -1.64 -15.21 -8.42
C LYS A 9 -0.13 -15.08 -8.60
N VAL A 10 0.36 -15.21 -9.84
CA VAL A 10 1.78 -15.06 -10.16
C VAL A 10 2.26 -13.66 -9.82
N ILE A 11 1.54 -12.62 -10.24
CA ILE A 11 1.94 -11.24 -9.96
C ILE A 11 1.94 -10.96 -8.47
N LEU A 12 0.89 -11.34 -7.73
CA LEU A 12 0.84 -11.14 -6.28
C LEU A 12 1.99 -11.87 -5.57
N LEU A 13 2.31 -13.09 -5.97
CA LEU A 13 3.42 -13.85 -5.41
C LEU A 13 4.77 -13.18 -5.71
N VAL A 14 5.02 -12.79 -6.96
CA VAL A 14 6.26 -12.11 -7.35
C VAL A 14 6.43 -10.79 -6.61
N THR A 15 5.38 -9.97 -6.53
CA THR A 15 5.39 -8.71 -5.77
C THR A 15 5.70 -8.97 -4.30
N ALA A 16 5.01 -9.93 -3.67
CA ALA A 16 5.26 -10.27 -2.27
C ALA A 16 6.72 -10.70 -2.03
N LEU A 17 7.30 -11.50 -2.94
CA LEU A 17 8.69 -11.95 -2.82
C LEU A 17 9.70 -10.82 -3.01
N VAL A 18 9.48 -9.93 -3.98
CA VAL A 18 10.36 -8.79 -4.24
C VAL A 18 10.39 -7.82 -3.05
N TYR A 19 9.24 -7.57 -2.44
CA TYR A 19 9.11 -6.66 -1.30
C TYR A 19 9.21 -7.34 0.08
N ALA A 20 9.42 -8.67 0.15
CA ALA A 20 9.44 -9.40 1.42
C ALA A 20 10.50 -8.87 2.40
N GLN A 21 11.63 -8.40 1.88
CA GLN A 21 12.74 -7.89 2.71
C GLN A 21 12.40 -6.59 3.43
N VAL A 22 11.40 -5.84 2.95
CA VAL A 22 11.03 -4.53 3.49
C VAL A 22 10.58 -4.60 4.95
N VAL A 23 9.91 -5.68 5.34
CA VAL A 23 9.46 -5.91 6.72
C VAL A 23 10.64 -5.99 7.71
N GLY A 24 11.86 -6.27 7.23
CA GLY A 24 13.08 -6.30 8.03
C GLY A 24 13.87 -4.99 8.07
N PHE A 25 13.44 -3.95 7.34
CA PHE A 25 14.12 -2.64 7.35
C PHE A 25 13.64 -1.75 8.49
N GLY A 26 14.47 -0.77 8.86
CA GLY A 26 14.11 0.27 9.83
C GLY A 26 13.28 1.39 9.20
N PHE A 27 13.00 2.43 9.97
CA PHE A 27 12.49 3.70 9.43
C PHE A 27 13.58 4.44 8.66
N ALA A 28 13.18 5.20 7.65
CA ALA A 28 14.05 6.08 6.89
C ALA A 28 14.15 7.46 7.57
N ASP A 29 15.36 8.03 7.65
CA ASP A 29 15.61 9.35 8.25
C ASP A 29 15.20 10.51 7.31
N TYR A 30 13.98 10.46 6.77
CA TYR A 30 13.41 11.48 5.89
C TYR A 30 11.97 11.78 6.30
N ASP A 31 10.98 11.23 5.60
CA ASP A 31 9.57 11.45 5.81
C ASP A 31 9.03 10.68 7.02
N ASP A 32 9.59 9.52 7.38
CA ASP A 32 9.15 8.79 8.58
C ASP A 32 9.39 9.60 9.86
N ILE A 33 10.47 10.40 9.92
CA ILE A 33 10.70 11.30 11.05
C ILE A 33 9.57 12.33 11.14
N LEU A 34 9.27 12.95 10.01
CA LEU A 34 8.29 14.02 9.95
C LEU A 34 6.87 13.50 10.22
N LEU A 35 6.49 12.39 9.57
CA LEU A 35 5.11 11.89 9.55
C LEU A 35 4.78 10.89 10.67
N LEU A 36 5.78 10.20 11.22
CA LEU A 36 5.56 9.10 12.16
C LEU A 36 6.37 9.24 13.45
N THR A 37 7.69 9.04 13.41
CA THR A 37 8.49 8.89 14.65
C THR A 37 8.57 10.18 15.44
N GLY A 38 8.64 11.33 14.75
CA GLY A 38 8.64 12.67 15.33
C GLY A 38 7.27 13.35 15.40
N ASN A 39 6.18 12.66 15.00
CA ASN A 39 4.83 13.21 14.97
C ASN A 39 3.94 12.66 16.10
N PRO A 40 3.66 13.44 17.16
CA PRO A 40 2.79 13.00 18.25
C PRO A 40 1.36 12.66 17.79
N THR A 41 0.88 13.28 16.71
CA THR A 41 -0.45 12.99 16.13
C THR A 41 -0.53 11.56 15.60
N ALA A 42 0.59 10.96 15.18
CA ALA A 42 0.65 9.58 14.72
C ALA A 42 0.66 8.56 15.88
N HIS A 43 0.84 9.01 17.14
CA HIS A 43 1.10 8.13 18.28
C HIS A 43 -0.18 7.68 18.98
N GLY A 44 -0.92 6.81 18.32
CA GLY A 44 -2.02 6.06 18.91
C GLY A 44 -3.41 6.66 18.72
N LEU A 45 -4.43 5.85 19.02
CA LEU A 45 -5.84 6.21 18.86
C LEU A 45 -6.33 7.00 20.08
N SER A 46 -6.31 8.33 19.97
CA SER A 46 -7.03 9.22 20.87
C SER A 46 -8.00 10.08 20.07
N TRP A 47 -9.09 10.56 20.70
CA TRP A 47 -10.02 11.46 20.03
C TRP A 47 -9.28 12.68 19.44
N ASN A 48 -8.35 13.25 20.20
CA ASN A 48 -7.52 14.36 19.76
C ASN A 48 -6.72 14.00 18.49
N ASN A 49 -5.96 12.89 18.51
CA ASN A 49 -5.13 12.47 17.38
C ASN A 49 -5.96 12.20 16.12
N ILE A 50 -7.11 11.53 16.27
CA ILE A 50 -8.03 11.26 15.16
C ILE A 50 -8.57 12.59 14.63
N THR A 51 -9.04 13.50 15.48
CA THR A 51 -9.53 14.80 15.01
C THR A 51 -8.45 15.61 14.31
N THR A 52 -7.23 15.63 14.84
CA THR A 52 -6.10 16.37 14.26
C THR A 52 -5.75 15.83 12.88
N ALA A 53 -5.73 14.51 12.69
CA ALA A 53 -5.46 13.89 11.40
C ALA A 53 -6.44 14.34 10.31
N PHE A 54 -7.71 14.58 10.64
CA PHE A 54 -8.76 14.97 9.69
C PHE A 54 -9.02 16.47 9.58
N THR A 55 -8.38 17.30 10.41
CA THR A 55 -8.66 18.75 10.46
C THR A 55 -7.43 19.63 10.25
N THR A 56 -6.23 19.04 10.23
CA THR A 56 -4.97 19.79 10.11
C THR A 56 -4.13 19.29 8.95
N TYR A 57 -3.12 20.08 8.59
CA TYR A 57 -2.08 19.74 7.63
C TYR A 57 -0.77 19.37 8.35
N ASP A 58 -0.81 19.12 9.67
CA ASP A 58 0.37 18.79 10.48
C ASP A 58 0.93 17.42 10.07
N PRO A 59 2.24 17.28 9.76
CA PRO A 59 3.31 18.28 9.88
C PRO A 59 3.47 19.21 8.67
N GLU A 60 3.05 18.82 7.47
CA GLU A 60 3.02 19.67 6.26
C GLU A 60 2.12 19.11 5.13
N LEU A 61 1.36 18.04 5.39
CA LEU A 61 0.58 17.29 4.41
C LEU A 61 -0.82 16.97 4.95
N TYR A 62 -1.84 17.11 4.09
CA TYR A 62 -3.18 16.58 4.39
C TYR A 62 -3.27 15.11 3.97
N VAL A 63 -2.90 14.22 4.90
CA VAL A 63 -2.87 12.76 4.70
C VAL A 63 -3.64 12.02 5.81
N PRO A 64 -4.94 12.32 6.01
CA PRO A 64 -5.72 11.84 7.15
C PRO A 64 -5.78 10.32 7.28
N LEU A 65 -5.87 9.60 6.15
CA LEU A 65 -5.92 8.13 6.16
C LEU A 65 -4.56 7.50 6.44
N THR A 66 -3.46 8.14 6.06
CA THR A 66 -2.11 7.70 6.38
C THR A 66 -1.82 7.88 7.88
N LEU A 67 -2.15 9.05 8.44
CA LEU A 67 -2.08 9.27 9.89
C LEU A 67 -3.04 8.34 10.65
N LEU A 68 -4.24 8.14 10.08
CA LEU A 68 -5.17 7.03 10.29
C LEU A 68 -4.45 5.71 10.60
N SER A 69 -3.81 5.19 9.55
CA SER A 69 -3.03 3.97 9.57
C SER A 69 -2.01 4.05 10.71
N TYR A 70 -1.10 5.03 10.71
CA TYR A 70 -0.05 5.16 11.71
C TYR A 70 -0.52 5.11 13.17
N GLN A 71 -1.65 5.74 13.48
CA GLN A 71 -2.25 5.69 14.83
C GLN A 71 -2.69 4.28 15.23
N ILE A 72 -3.24 3.51 14.30
CA ILE A 72 -3.64 2.12 14.54
C ILE A 72 -2.40 1.27 14.85
N GLU A 73 -1.35 1.44 14.09
CA GLU A 73 -0.17 0.54 14.07
C GLU A 73 0.73 0.88 15.26
N TYR A 74 0.81 2.17 15.60
CA TYR A 74 1.38 2.62 16.87
C TYR A 74 0.62 2.04 18.07
N SER A 75 -0.70 1.91 17.98
CA SER A 75 -1.49 1.31 19.07
C SER A 75 -1.26 -0.21 19.20
N LEU A 76 -0.88 -0.87 18.11
CA LEU A 76 -0.62 -2.32 18.07
C LEU A 76 0.82 -2.68 18.46
N ALA A 77 1.80 -1.98 17.90
CA ALA A 77 3.22 -2.33 18.02
C ALA A 77 4.14 -1.14 18.32
N ARG A 78 3.61 0.06 18.64
CA ARG A 78 4.42 1.27 18.87
C ARG A 78 5.33 1.53 17.65
N LEU A 79 6.54 2.07 17.86
CA LEU A 79 7.50 2.39 16.81
C LEU A 79 8.30 1.17 16.34
N GLU A 80 7.65 0.02 16.17
CA GLU A 80 8.26 -1.17 15.59
C GLU A 80 8.09 -1.14 14.05
N PRO A 81 9.16 -0.92 13.25
CA PRO A 81 9.03 -0.64 11.81
C PRO A 81 8.32 -1.73 11.01
N TRP A 82 8.47 -2.99 11.42
CA TRP A 82 7.96 -4.15 10.70
C TRP A 82 6.45 -4.08 10.46
N ILE A 83 5.66 -3.51 11.39
CA ILE A 83 4.19 -3.45 11.24
C ILE A 83 3.78 -2.46 10.16
N TYR A 84 4.45 -1.31 10.09
CA TYR A 84 4.19 -0.25 9.11
C TYR A 84 4.53 -0.74 7.71
N HIS A 85 5.70 -1.36 7.58
CA HIS A 85 6.17 -2.01 6.35
C HIS A 85 5.25 -3.16 5.91
N ALA A 86 4.77 -3.97 6.85
CA ALA A 86 3.81 -5.04 6.55
C ALA A 86 2.45 -4.48 6.09
N THR A 87 1.94 -3.42 6.73
CA THR A 87 0.70 -2.75 6.31
C THR A 87 0.86 -2.16 4.91
N ASN A 88 1.95 -1.44 4.63
CA ASN A 88 2.21 -0.85 3.32
C ASN A 88 2.31 -1.93 2.22
N LEU A 89 3.01 -3.04 2.48
CA LEU A 89 3.07 -4.17 1.56
C LEU A 89 1.68 -4.80 1.32
N ALA A 90 0.86 -4.95 2.37
CA ALA A 90 -0.50 -5.47 2.24
C ALA A 90 -1.40 -4.54 1.40
N LEU A 91 -1.29 -3.22 1.61
CA LEU A 91 -2.00 -2.21 0.83
C LEU A 91 -1.55 -2.21 -0.64
N HIS A 92 -0.25 -2.38 -0.90
CA HIS A 92 0.27 -2.50 -2.27
C HIS A 92 -0.26 -3.74 -2.98
N LEU A 93 -0.24 -4.91 -2.32
CA LEU A 93 -0.81 -6.14 -2.87
C LEU A 93 -2.32 -5.99 -3.16
N LEU A 94 -3.05 -5.30 -2.28
CA LEU A 94 -4.45 -4.96 -2.51
C LEU A 94 -4.63 -4.04 -3.72
N ALA A 95 -3.80 -3.00 -3.87
CA ALA A 95 -3.83 -2.09 -5.01
C ALA A 95 -3.52 -2.83 -6.32
N VAL A 96 -2.53 -3.72 -6.34
CA VAL A 96 -2.20 -4.59 -7.48
C VAL A 96 -3.38 -5.49 -7.85
N TRP A 97 -4.04 -6.08 -6.85
CA TRP A 97 -5.23 -6.91 -7.06
C TRP A 97 -6.40 -6.09 -7.64
N LEU A 98 -6.68 -4.92 -7.08
CA LEU A 98 -7.73 -4.02 -7.56
C LEU A 98 -7.46 -3.55 -8.99
N LEU A 99 -6.22 -3.15 -9.30
CA LEU A 99 -5.83 -2.74 -10.64
C LEU A 99 -6.00 -3.87 -11.65
N PHE A 100 -5.56 -5.08 -11.32
CA PHE A 100 -5.79 -6.25 -12.16
C PHE A 100 -7.29 -6.48 -12.41
N TRP A 101 -8.11 -6.38 -11.37
CA TRP A 101 -9.55 -6.57 -11.46
C TRP A 101 -10.22 -5.50 -12.34
N ILE A 102 -9.90 -4.21 -12.14
CA ILE A 102 -10.43 -3.09 -12.93
C ILE A 102 -10.03 -3.25 -14.40
N VAL A 103 -8.76 -3.50 -14.69
CA VAL A 103 -8.28 -3.65 -16.08
C VAL A 103 -8.91 -4.86 -16.76
N THR A 104 -9.09 -5.98 -16.04
CA THR A 104 -9.80 -7.15 -16.56
C THR A 104 -11.23 -6.77 -16.96
N LYS A 105 -11.95 -6.05 -16.08
CA LYS A 105 -13.33 -5.61 -16.33
C LYS A 105 -13.44 -4.66 -17.52
N LEU A 106 -12.51 -3.71 -17.64
CA LEU A 106 -12.46 -2.78 -18.77
C LEU A 106 -12.16 -3.50 -20.09
N ALA A 107 -11.22 -4.45 -20.10
CA ALA A 107 -10.90 -5.24 -21.29
C ALA A 107 -12.08 -6.14 -21.72
N GLU A 108 -12.76 -6.77 -20.75
CA GLU A 108 -14.00 -7.54 -20.97
C GLU A 108 -15.09 -6.68 -21.63
N GLN A 109 -15.34 -5.47 -21.11
CA GLN A 109 -16.31 -4.54 -21.68
C GLN A 109 -15.99 -4.11 -23.12
N LYS A 110 -14.71 -4.17 -23.52
CA LYS A 110 -14.26 -3.88 -24.89
C LYS A 110 -14.27 -5.11 -25.81
N GLY A 111 -14.87 -6.22 -25.38
CA GLY A 111 -14.93 -7.47 -26.16
C GLY A 111 -13.58 -8.23 -26.21
N ARG A 112 -12.58 -7.85 -25.41
CA ARG A 112 -11.25 -8.47 -25.38
C ARG A 112 -11.18 -9.57 -24.35
N GLU A 113 -12.16 -10.44 -24.38
CA GLU A 113 -12.43 -11.38 -23.32
C GLU A 113 -11.27 -12.37 -23.06
N LEU A 114 -10.73 -12.92 -24.14
CA LEU A 114 -9.64 -13.89 -24.08
C LEU A 114 -8.30 -13.23 -23.68
N GLN A 115 -8.11 -11.95 -24.03
CA GLN A 115 -6.88 -11.19 -23.75
C GLN A 115 -6.91 -10.46 -22.42
N ALA A 116 -8.09 -10.22 -21.84
CA ALA A 116 -8.29 -9.46 -20.60
C ALA A 116 -7.32 -9.84 -19.46
N PRO A 117 -7.12 -11.13 -19.09
CA PRO A 117 -6.22 -11.47 -17.99
C PRO A 117 -4.76 -11.15 -18.30
N TRP A 118 -4.33 -11.21 -19.56
CA TRP A 118 -2.96 -10.90 -19.97
C TRP A 118 -2.71 -9.39 -20.05
N ILE A 119 -3.69 -8.63 -20.54
CA ILE A 119 -3.64 -7.15 -20.52
C ILE A 119 -3.58 -6.66 -19.07
N ALA A 120 -4.44 -7.20 -18.20
CA ALA A 120 -4.42 -6.89 -16.78
C ALA A 120 -3.11 -7.29 -16.11
N ALA A 121 -2.55 -8.45 -16.48
CA ALA A 121 -1.27 -8.89 -15.96
C ALA A 121 -0.13 -7.95 -16.34
N LEU A 122 -0.07 -7.49 -17.59
CA LEU A 122 0.96 -6.55 -18.03
C LEU A 122 0.84 -5.22 -17.27
N VAL A 123 -0.35 -4.63 -17.21
CA VAL A 123 -0.58 -3.34 -16.54
C VAL A 123 -0.31 -3.43 -15.04
N ALA A 124 -0.87 -4.44 -14.38
CA ALA A 124 -0.68 -4.64 -12.94
C ALA A 124 0.75 -5.05 -12.58
N GLY A 125 1.42 -5.82 -13.44
CA GLY A 125 2.82 -6.21 -13.25
C GLY A 125 3.78 -5.05 -13.39
N VAL A 126 3.60 -4.19 -14.41
CA VAL A 126 4.37 -2.95 -14.54
C VAL A 126 4.14 -2.07 -13.31
N PHE A 127 2.89 -1.85 -12.90
CA PHE A 127 2.60 -1.09 -11.69
C PHE A 127 3.26 -1.72 -10.45
N ALA A 128 3.07 -3.01 -10.22
CA ALA A 128 3.54 -3.67 -8.99
C ALA A 128 5.07 -3.60 -8.82
N LEU A 129 5.82 -3.70 -9.91
CA LEU A 129 7.28 -3.82 -9.91
C LEU A 129 7.99 -2.54 -10.38
N HIS A 130 7.26 -1.45 -10.64
CA HIS A 130 7.89 -0.19 -11.01
C HIS A 130 8.67 0.40 -9.82
N PRO A 131 9.95 0.80 -9.99
CA PRO A 131 10.77 1.35 -8.90
C PRO A 131 10.18 2.57 -8.18
N LEU A 132 9.35 3.35 -8.87
CA LEU A 132 8.64 4.49 -8.25
C LEU A 132 7.72 4.09 -7.09
N ASN A 133 7.24 2.85 -7.04
CA ASN A 133 6.36 2.40 -5.97
C ASN A 133 7.14 1.92 -4.74
N VAL A 134 8.48 1.85 -4.80
CA VAL A 134 9.30 1.39 -3.67
C VAL A 134 9.12 2.29 -2.45
N GLN A 135 9.12 3.62 -2.64
CA GLN A 135 8.97 4.59 -1.56
C GLN A 135 7.63 4.49 -0.81
N SER A 136 6.58 3.99 -1.46
CA SER A 136 5.27 3.82 -0.80
C SER A 136 5.14 2.48 -0.09
N VAL A 137 6.06 1.54 -0.35
CA VAL A 137 6.02 0.18 0.23
C VAL A 137 7.02 0.06 1.38
N ALA A 138 8.16 0.75 1.29
CA ALA A 138 9.35 0.55 2.10
C ALA A 138 9.89 1.82 2.77
#